data_AF-A0A537F462-F1
#
_entry.id   AF-A0A537F462-F1
#
_cell.length_a   1.000
_cell.length_b   1.000
_cell.length_c   1.000
_cell.angle_alpha   90.00
_cell.angle_beta   90.00
_cell.angle_gamma   90.00
#
_symmetry.space_group_name_H-M   'P 1'
#
loop_
_entity.id
_entity.type
_entity.pdbx_description
1 polymer ?
#
loop_
_entity_poly.entity_id
_entity_poly.type
_entity_poly.pdbx_seq_one_letter_code
_entity_poly.pdbx_strand_id
1 'polypeptide(L)'
;MTHPADSSAFNIAPSPSGFAQPGSPDSCAARDHLIAANIGLHDLNQDCVIDGNSPGLANIINHPIRFMIRSDDPIRRALGLGLANAINQVFGVNAVVPTLGSIAQLRPLVFISAPEGVTDDWDVYTSGWNLGGPFPDHLRPLYGSTFASDQCGGAQNAETNNYGFLCVSSFDTYANAASQTADVQTFSTQTLAAFNQFGLHVGSIPVYSRGIRTAALRTLAGAVDQRGQGFSNPWTLLSGHNNPAYTPSNPLFKFGGGQNMIRWGQRQGTSQLNPFKAETLWEFNLIGEVYDTLFAASPIEPANVMCWMCDNYQLSVDSQGNTHFLVELRQNLRWQDGVPLNASDVKFTLLNFRDVPAANLVANVQLVLSVTILASYLLDIKMQGQSISHIINLASVPIIPRHIWELTGDKTYADVGKADPAKTSTSYDMLSSGTFIGSGPFMCRSVFASDFGKVGTGCGSNSDGSRSGQALGVGATVILQAYDLTSQSGNVDPFLQYMRSYNAAWGTGTGTRAQSGQFQEFSWADRYDNGTVTIRDLASVASCYGKTDSTGCLDYSYWLRPAFHPGTPTAIGSEITIVSSHLDDTWVYPFSWSGVQSNQPGQTLENIVPFTP
;
A
#
# COMPACT_ATOMS: atom_id res chain seq x y z
N MET A 1 -12.68 18.71 43.06
CA MET A 1 -13.44 17.47 43.31
C MET A 1 -12.53 16.29 42.96
N THR A 2 -12.42 15.28 43.80
CA THR A 2 -11.65 14.06 43.46
C THR A 2 -12.43 13.23 42.45
N HIS A 3 -11.86 13.01 41.27
CA HIS A 3 -12.44 12.22 40.19
C HIS A 3 -12.74 10.77 40.66
N PRO A 4 -13.95 10.24 40.42
CA PRO A 4 -14.25 8.83 40.66
C PRO A 4 -13.42 7.92 39.74
N ALA A 5 -13.02 6.75 40.24
CA ALA A 5 -12.17 5.80 39.51
C ALA A 5 -12.82 5.21 38.24
N ASP A 6 -14.15 5.29 38.10
CA ASP A 6 -14.91 4.63 37.04
C ASP A 6 -15.50 5.60 35.98
N SER A 7 -15.27 6.91 36.12
CA SER A 7 -15.60 7.87 35.05
C SER A 7 -14.44 7.93 34.08
N SER A 8 -14.70 7.69 32.79
CA SER A 8 -13.78 8.06 31.71
C SER A 8 -13.25 9.48 31.94
N ALA A 9 -11.94 9.71 31.83
CA ALA A 9 -11.33 11.05 31.89
C ALA A 9 -11.85 11.97 30.76
N PHE A 10 -12.60 11.40 29.82
CA PHE A 10 -13.21 12.08 28.69
C PHE A 10 -14.74 11.96 28.78
N ASN A 11 -15.46 13.09 28.66
CA ASN A 11 -16.92 13.16 28.57
C ASN A 11 -17.63 12.88 29.92
N ILE A 12 -17.24 13.64 30.94
CA ILE A 12 -17.87 13.67 32.27
C ILE A 12 -19.36 14.08 32.15
N ALA A 13 -19.69 14.97 31.21
CA ALA A 13 -21.05 15.36 30.90
C ALA A 13 -21.32 15.41 29.37
N PRO A 14 -22.55 15.07 28.91
CA PRO A 14 -22.89 15.13 27.50
C PRO A 14 -22.63 16.52 26.90
N SER A 15 -21.95 16.55 25.76
CA SER A 15 -21.67 17.77 24.99
C SER A 15 -22.37 17.70 23.63
N PRO A 16 -23.59 18.25 23.47
CA PRO A 16 -24.37 18.14 22.23
C PRO A 16 -23.69 18.74 20.99
N SER A 17 -22.81 19.72 21.19
CA SER A 17 -21.97 20.34 20.16
C SER A 17 -20.69 19.56 19.83
N GLY A 18 -20.41 18.47 20.55
CA GLY A 18 -19.20 17.67 20.43
C GLY A 18 -17.99 18.20 21.22
N PHE A 19 -18.08 19.39 21.83
CA PHE A 19 -17.01 20.00 22.64
C PHE A 19 -17.55 20.52 23.97
N ALA A 20 -16.73 20.40 25.02
CA ALA A 20 -17.03 20.94 26.34
C ALA A 20 -17.34 22.44 26.26
N GLN A 21 -18.43 22.86 26.89
CA GLN A 21 -18.80 24.27 26.99
C GLN A 21 -18.17 24.88 28.25
N PRO A 22 -17.89 26.20 28.27
CA PRO A 22 -17.44 26.88 29.48
C PRO A 22 -18.33 26.56 30.69
N GLY A 23 -17.72 26.25 31.82
CA GLY A 23 -18.41 25.85 33.05
C GLY A 23 -18.96 24.42 33.08
N SER A 24 -18.80 23.62 32.01
CA SER A 24 -19.13 22.20 32.07
C SER A 24 -18.13 21.43 32.96
N PRO A 25 -18.50 20.27 33.53
CA PRO A 25 -17.57 19.44 34.30
C PRO A 25 -16.27 19.13 33.54
N ASP A 26 -16.35 18.85 32.24
CA ASP A 26 -15.18 18.63 31.38
C ASP A 26 -14.31 19.89 31.22
N SER A 27 -14.91 21.07 31.05
CA SER A 27 -14.18 22.35 31.00
C SER A 27 -13.49 22.65 32.33
N CYS A 28 -14.16 22.37 33.45
CA CYS A 28 -13.58 22.53 34.80
C CYS A 28 -12.42 21.57 35.03
N ALA A 29 -12.53 20.31 34.60
CA ALA A 29 -11.44 19.34 34.70
C ALA A 29 -10.24 19.76 33.85
N ALA A 30 -10.46 20.23 32.61
CA ALA A 30 -9.39 20.75 31.76
C ALA A 30 -8.66 21.93 32.41
N ARG A 31 -9.42 22.88 32.98
CA ARG A 31 -8.88 24.00 33.77
C ARG A 31 -8.05 23.50 34.96
N ASP A 32 -8.56 22.54 35.73
CA ASP A 32 -7.87 22.00 36.91
C ASP A 32 -6.53 21.36 36.52
N HIS A 33 -6.48 20.64 35.39
CA HIS A 33 -5.25 20.08 34.85
C HIS A 33 -4.23 21.16 34.43
N LEU A 34 -4.68 22.26 33.82
CA LEU A 34 -3.80 23.39 33.47
C LEU A 34 -3.21 24.09 34.71
N ILE A 35 -4.00 24.25 35.78
CA ILE A 35 -3.50 24.78 37.06
C ILE A 35 -2.52 23.79 37.70
N ALA A 36 -2.84 22.49 37.69
CA ALA A 36 -2.00 21.44 38.25
C ALA A 36 -0.65 21.29 37.52
N ALA A 37 -0.55 21.72 36.26
CA ALA A 37 0.71 21.82 35.53
C ALA A 37 1.69 22.85 36.16
N ASN A 38 1.23 23.67 37.11
CA ASN A 38 2.03 24.59 37.90
C ASN A 38 2.81 25.61 37.05
N ILE A 39 2.21 26.06 35.94
CA ILE A 39 2.78 27.05 35.01
C ILE A 39 2.28 28.48 35.29
N GLY A 40 1.86 28.76 36.53
CA GLY A 40 1.41 30.09 36.96
C GLY A 40 0.01 30.47 36.48
N LEU A 41 -0.86 29.49 36.26
CA LEU A 41 -2.28 29.70 35.93
C LEU A 41 -3.14 29.53 37.17
N HIS A 42 -4.20 30.31 37.29
CA HIS A 42 -5.18 30.19 38.36
C HIS A 42 -6.59 30.54 37.87
N ASP A 43 -7.59 30.12 38.65
CA ASP A 43 -8.99 30.50 38.51
C ASP A 43 -9.51 30.78 39.93
N LEU A 44 -9.43 32.05 40.34
CA LEU A 44 -9.83 32.55 41.65
C LEU A 44 -11.34 32.82 41.71
N ASN A 45 -11.98 33.06 40.56
CA ASN A 45 -13.39 33.40 40.47
C ASN A 45 -14.30 32.14 40.40
N GLN A 46 -13.70 30.97 40.15
CA GLN A 46 -14.31 29.64 40.08
C GLN A 46 -15.30 29.43 38.93
N ASP A 47 -15.14 30.12 37.80
CA ASP A 47 -15.96 30.00 36.60
C ASP A 47 -15.48 28.90 35.62
N CYS A 48 -14.42 28.19 35.98
CA CYS A 48 -13.77 27.16 35.16
C CYS A 48 -13.08 27.69 33.89
N VAL A 49 -12.70 28.96 33.90
CA VAL A 49 -11.86 29.63 32.91
C VAL A 49 -10.62 30.17 33.62
N ILE A 50 -9.47 30.17 32.93
CA ILE A 50 -8.26 30.77 33.49
C ILE A 50 -8.43 32.29 33.60
N ASP A 51 -8.13 32.83 34.79
CA ASP A 51 -8.24 34.26 35.02
C ASP A 51 -7.22 35.04 34.19
N GLY A 52 -7.67 36.17 33.61
CA GLY A 52 -6.82 37.05 32.80
C GLY A 52 -5.62 37.67 33.53
N ASN A 53 -5.61 37.66 34.87
CA ASN A 53 -4.48 38.12 35.70
C ASN A 53 -3.54 36.97 36.13
N SER A 54 -3.71 35.76 35.61
CA SER A 54 -2.79 34.64 35.79
C SER A 54 -1.37 35.00 35.34
N PRO A 55 -0.34 34.92 36.20
CA PRO A 55 1.04 35.28 35.85
C PRO A 55 1.59 34.53 34.63
N GLY A 56 1.20 33.26 34.46
CA GLY A 56 1.63 32.41 33.35
C GLY A 56 0.94 32.71 32.02
N LEU A 57 -0.22 33.38 32.05
CA LEU A 57 -1.04 33.58 30.85
C LEU A 57 -0.39 34.50 29.82
N ALA A 58 0.36 35.51 30.27
CA ALA A 58 1.09 36.40 29.38
C ALA A 58 2.11 35.65 28.51
N ASN A 59 2.75 34.60 29.04
CA ASN A 59 3.69 33.78 28.27
C ASN A 59 2.98 32.97 27.18
N ILE A 60 1.78 32.46 27.46
CA ILE A 60 0.96 31.70 26.50
C ILE A 60 0.46 32.62 25.38
N ILE A 61 0.05 33.85 25.71
CA ILE A 61 -0.36 34.84 24.71
C ILE A 61 0.81 35.21 23.78
N ASN A 62 2.02 35.35 24.34
CA ASN A 62 3.22 35.68 23.57
C ASN A 62 3.77 34.49 22.75
N HIS A 63 3.38 33.26 23.10
CA HIS A 63 3.78 32.02 22.43
C HIS A 63 2.55 31.13 22.22
N PRO A 64 1.60 31.56 21.37
CA PRO A 64 0.36 30.83 21.21
C PRO A 64 0.59 29.50 20.50
N ILE A 65 -0.29 28.54 20.76
CA ILE A 65 -0.27 27.20 20.16
C ILE A 65 -0.52 27.34 18.65
N ARG A 66 0.46 26.95 17.84
CA ARG A 66 0.38 26.90 16.37
C ARG A 66 -0.34 25.62 15.96
N PHE A 67 -1.59 25.76 15.52
CA PHE A 67 -2.46 24.62 15.21
C PHE A 67 -2.67 24.49 13.69
N MET A 68 -2.05 23.48 13.09
CA MET A 68 -2.22 23.10 11.69
C MET A 68 -3.52 22.30 11.49
N ILE A 69 -4.49 22.85 10.76
CA ILE A 69 -5.83 22.27 10.58
C ILE A 69 -6.07 21.94 9.10
N ARG A 70 -6.33 20.67 8.82
CA ARG A 70 -6.65 20.15 7.48
C ARG A 70 -7.97 20.74 6.97
N SER A 71 -7.91 21.58 5.93
CA SER A 71 -9.07 22.25 5.35
C SER A 71 -9.81 21.44 4.27
N ASP A 72 -9.14 20.45 3.70
CA ASP A 72 -9.60 19.51 2.66
C ASP A 72 -10.29 18.24 3.24
N ASP A 73 -10.39 18.13 4.57
CA ASP A 73 -11.17 17.11 5.27
C ASP A 73 -12.22 17.80 6.18
N PRO A 74 -13.52 17.81 5.83
CA PRO A 74 -14.54 18.50 6.64
C PRO A 74 -14.64 18.01 8.09
N ILE A 75 -14.37 16.73 8.36
CA ILE A 75 -14.44 16.16 9.71
C ILE A 75 -13.22 16.63 10.52
N ARG A 76 -12.01 16.56 9.94
CA ARG A 76 -10.79 17.04 10.61
C ARG A 76 -10.81 18.56 10.78
N ARG A 77 -11.34 19.30 9.80
CA ARG A 77 -11.54 20.75 9.89
C ARG A 77 -12.47 21.12 11.05
N ALA A 78 -13.62 20.47 11.14
CA ALA A 78 -14.58 20.71 12.22
C ALA A 78 -13.97 20.35 13.59
N LEU A 79 -13.26 19.22 13.67
CA LEU A 79 -12.53 18.81 14.87
C LEU A 79 -11.50 19.86 15.30
N GLY A 80 -10.64 20.29 14.38
CA GLY A 80 -9.57 21.25 14.67
C GLY A 80 -10.11 22.62 15.11
N LEU A 81 -11.12 23.13 14.42
CA LEU A 81 -11.73 24.43 14.77
C LEU A 81 -12.45 24.36 16.13
N GLY A 82 -13.17 23.27 16.39
CA GLY A 82 -13.85 23.08 17.66
C GLY A 82 -12.88 22.92 18.83
N LEU A 83 -11.79 22.17 18.63
CA LEU A 83 -10.74 22.02 19.64
C LEU A 83 -10.00 23.34 19.90
N ALA A 84 -9.63 24.08 18.84
CA ALA A 84 -9.02 25.39 18.98
C ALA A 84 -9.92 26.36 19.78
N ASN A 85 -11.23 26.35 19.51
CA ASN A 85 -12.18 27.15 20.25
C ASN A 85 -12.32 26.71 21.72
N ALA A 86 -12.39 25.40 21.99
CA ALA A 86 -12.46 24.87 23.35
C ALA A 86 -11.22 25.24 24.17
N ILE A 87 -10.02 25.18 23.56
CA ILE A 87 -8.77 25.63 24.20
C ILE A 87 -8.85 27.13 24.52
N ASN A 88 -9.20 27.97 23.56
CA ASN A 88 -9.34 29.42 23.79
C ASN A 88 -10.37 29.74 24.90
N GLN A 89 -11.46 28.98 24.95
CA GLN A 89 -12.49 29.11 25.98
C GLN A 89 -11.99 28.78 27.39
N VAL A 90 -11.23 27.70 27.55
CA VAL A 90 -10.64 27.33 28.86
C VAL A 90 -9.58 28.35 29.29
N PHE A 91 -8.77 28.87 28.35
CA PHE A 91 -7.77 29.88 28.64
C PHE A 91 -8.33 31.30 28.82
N GLY A 92 -9.58 31.55 28.43
CA GLY A 92 -10.19 32.88 28.44
C GLY A 92 -9.56 33.89 27.46
N VAL A 93 -8.66 33.45 26.58
CA VAL A 93 -7.90 34.28 25.63
C VAL A 93 -7.66 33.52 24.32
N ASN A 94 -7.14 34.20 23.30
CA ASN A 94 -6.70 33.57 22.06
C ASN A 94 -5.35 32.86 22.26
N ALA A 95 -5.38 31.70 22.90
CA ALA A 95 -4.21 30.86 23.15
C ALA A 95 -3.78 30.03 21.92
N VAL A 96 -4.62 29.95 20.88
CA VAL A 96 -4.38 29.16 19.67
C VAL A 96 -4.35 30.04 18.43
N VAL A 97 -3.35 29.83 17.56
CA VAL A 97 -3.26 30.39 16.21
C VAL A 97 -3.49 29.26 15.20
N PRO A 98 -4.70 29.17 14.60
CA PRO A 98 -5.00 28.14 13.61
C PRO A 98 -4.47 28.52 12.21
N THR A 99 -3.78 27.58 11.58
CA THR A 99 -3.41 27.64 10.16
C THR A 99 -4.22 26.60 9.39
N LEU A 100 -5.11 27.06 8.52
CA LEU A 100 -5.94 26.19 7.68
C LEU A 100 -5.24 25.94 6.33
N GLY A 101 -5.11 24.69 5.95
CA GLY A 101 -4.57 24.32 4.64
C GLY A 101 -4.89 22.89 4.23
N SER A 102 -4.78 22.60 2.94
CA SER A 102 -4.78 21.22 2.44
C SER A 102 -3.53 20.48 2.93
N ILE A 103 -3.48 19.16 2.77
CA ILE A 103 -2.24 18.43 3.10
C ILE A 103 -1.04 18.95 2.31
N ALA A 104 -1.22 19.29 1.03
CA ALA A 104 -0.14 19.80 0.20
C ALA A 104 0.41 21.14 0.71
N GLN A 105 -0.47 22.00 1.27
CA GLN A 105 -0.08 23.30 1.82
C GLN A 105 0.58 23.17 3.20
N LEU A 106 0.12 22.23 4.02
CA LEU A 106 0.64 22.03 5.39
C LEU A 106 1.86 21.11 5.43
N ARG A 107 2.08 20.29 4.40
CA ARG A 107 3.18 19.32 4.33
C ARG A 107 4.55 19.94 4.60
N PRO A 108 4.95 21.06 3.96
CA PRO A 108 6.26 21.66 4.20
C PRO A 108 6.48 22.13 5.64
N LEU A 109 5.41 22.28 6.44
CA LEU A 109 5.47 22.67 7.84
C LEU A 109 5.48 21.45 8.77
N VAL A 110 4.67 20.43 8.47
CA VAL A 110 4.41 19.31 9.38
C VAL A 110 5.35 18.12 9.13
N PHE A 111 5.66 17.82 7.86
CA PHE A 111 6.34 16.58 7.49
C PHE A 111 7.77 16.80 6.98
N ILE A 112 8.17 18.05 6.72
CA ILE A 112 9.48 18.38 6.16
C ILE A 112 10.31 19.13 7.19
N SER A 113 11.37 18.49 7.65
CA SER A 113 12.32 19.02 8.64
C SER A 113 13.69 19.26 8.01
N ALA A 114 14.66 19.70 8.82
CA ALA A 114 16.02 19.88 8.35
C ALA A 114 16.59 18.56 7.75
N PRO A 115 17.35 18.63 6.65
CA PRO A 115 17.85 19.84 5.99
C PRO A 115 16.95 20.42 4.88
N GLU A 116 15.84 19.80 4.51
CA GLU A 116 14.99 20.28 3.41
C GLU A 116 13.95 21.33 3.84
N GLY A 117 13.60 21.36 5.14
CA GLY A 117 12.64 22.29 5.74
C GLY A 117 13.13 22.83 7.10
N VAL A 118 12.25 23.57 7.78
CA VAL A 118 12.50 24.04 9.15
C VAL A 118 12.00 22.99 10.13
N THR A 119 12.85 22.56 11.07
CA THR A 119 12.42 21.67 12.15
C THR A 119 11.47 22.43 13.08
N ASP A 120 10.31 21.84 13.42
CA ASP A 120 9.36 22.31 14.44
C ASP A 120 8.70 23.69 14.25
N ASP A 121 8.07 23.94 13.09
CA ASP A 121 7.18 25.10 12.93
C ASP A 121 5.67 24.82 13.16
N TRP A 122 5.34 23.97 14.15
CA TRP A 122 3.95 23.68 14.55
C TRP A 122 3.89 23.03 15.94
N ASP A 123 2.71 23.04 16.59
CA ASP A 123 2.50 22.45 17.91
C ASP A 123 1.39 21.38 17.92
N VAL A 124 0.34 21.57 17.10
CA VAL A 124 -0.76 20.61 16.97
C VAL A 124 -1.13 20.45 15.51
N TYR A 125 -1.44 19.23 15.07
CA TYR A 125 -1.89 18.94 13.71
C TYR A 125 -3.08 17.97 13.71
N THR A 126 -4.11 18.27 12.91
CA THR A 126 -5.23 17.34 12.69
C THR A 126 -4.81 16.19 11.76
N SER A 127 -4.05 15.24 12.29
CA SER A 127 -3.52 14.10 11.56
C SER A 127 -4.55 12.99 11.36
N GLY A 128 -4.13 11.90 10.72
CA GLY A 128 -4.84 10.64 10.80
C GLY A 128 -4.30 9.63 9.82
N TRP A 129 -4.40 8.36 10.21
CA TRP A 129 -3.71 7.24 9.59
C TRP A 129 -4.66 6.30 8.86
N ASN A 130 -4.14 5.59 7.86
CA ASN A 130 -4.73 4.33 7.38
C ASN A 130 -3.73 3.22 7.69
N LEU A 131 -4.07 2.34 8.63
CA LEU A 131 -3.19 1.32 9.19
C LEU A 131 -3.81 -0.04 8.88
N GLY A 132 -3.70 -0.46 7.63
CA GLY A 132 -4.39 -1.65 7.13
C GLY A 132 -3.71 -3.00 7.43
N GLY A 133 -2.55 -2.97 8.09
CA GLY A 133 -1.83 -4.18 8.45
C GLY A 133 -2.55 -5.01 9.52
N PRO A 134 -2.32 -6.34 9.58
CA PRO A 134 -2.89 -7.22 10.60
C PRO A 134 -2.33 -6.97 12.00
N PHE A 135 -1.17 -6.31 12.10
CA PHE A 135 -0.47 -6.06 13.35
C PHE A 135 -0.23 -4.55 13.58
N PRO A 136 -0.22 -4.08 14.84
CA PRO A 136 0.15 -2.71 15.20
C PRO A 136 1.67 -2.45 15.18
N ASP A 137 2.38 -2.96 14.18
CA ASP A 137 3.84 -2.81 14.02
C ASP A 137 4.28 -1.40 13.59
N HIS A 138 3.38 -0.64 12.97
CA HIS A 138 3.55 0.78 12.61
C HIS A 138 3.93 1.68 13.80
N LEU A 139 3.70 1.27 15.05
CA LEU A 139 4.07 2.07 16.22
C LEU A 139 5.55 2.42 16.25
N ARG A 140 6.41 1.45 15.93
CA ARG A 140 7.86 1.64 15.93
C ARG A 140 8.28 2.71 14.92
N PRO A 141 7.96 2.60 13.60
CA PRO A 141 8.35 3.64 12.65
C PRO A 141 7.67 4.99 12.87
N LEU A 142 6.45 5.03 13.42
CA LEU A 142 5.74 6.30 13.61
C LEU A 142 6.16 7.06 14.86
N TYR A 143 6.64 6.38 15.91
CA TYR A 143 6.87 7.02 17.22
C TYR A 143 8.20 6.65 17.88
N GLY A 144 8.99 5.74 17.29
CA GLY A 144 10.30 5.38 17.81
C GLY A 144 11.32 6.49 17.59
N SER A 145 12.22 6.68 18.56
CA SER A 145 13.23 7.75 18.54
C SER A 145 14.13 7.69 17.30
N THR A 146 14.49 6.50 16.82
CA THR A 146 15.36 6.35 15.64
C THR A 146 14.73 6.88 14.34
N PHE A 147 13.41 7.13 14.33
CA PHE A 147 12.66 7.69 13.19
C PHE A 147 12.32 9.16 13.38
N ALA A 148 12.92 9.84 14.34
CA ALA A 148 12.80 11.28 14.56
C ALA A 148 14.05 12.02 14.04
N SER A 149 14.51 11.64 12.84
CA SER A 149 15.76 12.14 12.26
C SER A 149 16.95 12.00 13.25
N ASP A 150 17.95 12.87 13.10
CA ASP A 150 19.09 13.06 14.00
C ASP A 150 18.72 13.70 15.35
N GLN A 151 17.46 14.10 15.57
CA GLN A 151 17.03 14.76 16.81
C GLN A 151 16.93 13.81 18.01
N CYS A 152 16.58 12.54 17.77
CA CYS A 152 16.55 11.51 18.81
C CYS A 152 17.54 10.36 18.52
N GLY A 153 18.64 10.63 17.81
CA GLY A 153 19.72 9.67 17.57
C GLY A 153 19.54 8.74 16.35
N GLY A 154 18.59 9.06 15.45
CA GLY A 154 18.48 8.43 14.13
C GLY A 154 19.43 9.03 13.09
N ALA A 155 19.30 8.58 11.85
CA ALA A 155 19.96 9.22 10.71
C ALA A 155 19.22 10.50 10.32
N GLN A 156 19.96 11.52 9.86
CA GLN A 156 19.35 12.75 9.37
C GLN A 156 18.39 12.44 8.21
N ASN A 157 17.13 12.81 8.37
CA ASN A 157 16.07 12.59 7.40
C ASN A 157 15.07 13.76 7.47
N ALA A 158 14.92 14.48 6.37
CA ALA A 158 13.97 15.57 6.26
C ALA A 158 12.50 15.11 6.24
N GLU A 159 12.23 13.86 5.88
CA GLU A 159 10.88 13.30 5.70
C GLU A 159 10.70 12.13 6.68
N THR A 160 10.83 12.45 7.96
CA THR A 160 10.92 11.42 9.01
C THR A 160 9.53 10.96 9.46
N ASN A 161 9.32 9.65 9.60
CA ASN A 161 8.00 9.10 9.95
C ASN A 161 7.54 9.52 11.36
N ASN A 162 8.45 9.65 12.32
CA ASN A 162 8.19 10.27 13.62
C ASN A 162 8.37 11.80 13.50
N TYR A 163 7.53 12.42 12.67
CA TYR A 163 7.52 13.86 12.44
C TYR A 163 7.06 14.68 13.66
N GLY A 164 6.53 14.01 14.70
CA GLY A 164 6.27 14.62 16.01
C GLY A 164 7.50 14.64 16.93
N PHE A 165 8.65 14.14 16.47
CA PHE A 165 9.93 14.13 17.18
C PHE A 165 9.85 13.54 18.61
N LEU A 166 9.06 12.48 18.77
CA LEU A 166 8.93 11.79 20.05
C LEU A 166 10.22 11.03 20.39
N CYS A 167 10.92 11.48 21.44
CA CYS A 167 12.12 10.82 21.98
C CYS A 167 11.79 10.10 23.31
N VAL A 168 11.18 8.90 23.27
CA VAL A 168 10.73 8.20 24.50
C VAL A 168 11.42 6.84 24.62
N SER A 169 12.48 6.77 25.44
CA SER A 169 13.31 5.56 25.58
C SER A 169 12.58 4.34 26.14
N SER A 170 11.60 4.55 27.02
CA SER A 170 10.75 3.48 27.55
C SER A 170 9.84 2.89 26.47
N PHE A 171 9.29 3.73 25.59
CA PHE A 171 8.56 3.30 24.40
C PHE A 171 9.46 2.52 23.44
N ASP A 172 10.66 3.06 23.14
CA ASP A 172 11.61 2.44 22.21
C ASP A 172 11.97 1.02 22.62
N THR A 173 12.16 0.78 23.93
CA THR A 173 12.50 -0.54 24.47
C THR A 173 11.44 -1.58 24.05
N TYR A 174 10.17 -1.27 24.28
CA TYR A 174 9.06 -2.16 23.98
C TYR A 174 8.78 -2.26 22.48
N ALA A 175 8.81 -1.13 21.75
CA ALA A 175 8.58 -1.10 20.30
C ALA A 175 9.65 -1.87 19.52
N ASN A 176 10.93 -1.76 19.93
CA ASN A 176 12.03 -2.52 19.33
C ASN A 176 11.89 -4.02 19.63
N ALA A 177 11.56 -4.40 20.87
CA ALA A 177 11.32 -5.80 21.23
C ALA A 177 10.16 -6.42 20.44
N ALA A 178 9.06 -5.68 20.25
CA ALA A 178 7.95 -6.11 19.40
C ALA A 178 8.40 -6.31 17.95
N SER A 179 9.21 -5.41 17.39
CA SER A 179 9.67 -5.53 16.00
C SER A 179 10.62 -6.69 15.73
N GLN A 180 11.22 -7.29 16.77
CA GLN A 180 12.23 -8.35 16.68
C GLN A 180 11.76 -9.70 17.24
N THR A 181 10.46 -9.96 17.25
CA THR A 181 9.93 -11.28 17.62
C THR A 181 9.07 -11.91 16.53
N ALA A 182 9.26 -13.21 16.32
CA ALA A 182 8.38 -14.06 15.51
C ALA A 182 7.25 -14.71 16.34
N ASP A 183 7.22 -14.49 17.66
CA ASP A 183 6.17 -14.99 18.55
C ASP A 183 5.05 -13.94 18.74
N VAL A 184 3.84 -14.28 18.31
CA VAL A 184 2.66 -13.38 18.33
C VAL A 184 2.29 -12.96 19.75
N GLN A 185 2.46 -13.84 20.74
CA GLN A 185 2.14 -13.52 22.13
C GLN A 185 3.11 -12.47 22.69
N THR A 186 4.41 -12.67 22.47
CA THR A 186 5.45 -11.70 22.82
C THR A 186 5.22 -10.38 22.10
N PHE A 187 4.95 -10.41 20.79
CA PHE A 187 4.64 -9.21 20.02
C PHE A 187 3.49 -8.41 20.66
N SER A 188 2.41 -9.09 21.01
CA SER A 188 1.22 -8.46 21.61
C SER A 188 1.52 -7.84 22.96
N THR A 189 2.25 -8.54 23.83
CA THR A 189 2.64 -8.04 25.15
C THR A 189 3.55 -6.81 25.06
N GLN A 190 4.57 -6.85 24.19
CA GLN A 190 5.50 -5.74 23.99
C GLN A 190 4.79 -4.53 23.36
N THR A 191 3.93 -4.75 22.37
CA THR A 191 3.15 -3.67 21.74
C THR A 191 2.22 -2.99 22.75
N LEU A 192 1.53 -3.75 23.61
CA LEU A 192 0.68 -3.16 24.64
C LEU A 192 1.48 -2.32 25.64
N ALA A 193 2.67 -2.79 26.03
CA ALA A 193 3.58 -2.03 26.88
C ALA A 193 4.05 -0.73 26.21
N ALA A 194 4.35 -0.78 24.91
CA ALA A 194 4.67 0.40 24.11
C ALA A 194 3.49 1.40 24.07
N PHE A 195 2.26 0.93 23.83
CA PHE A 195 1.06 1.79 23.87
C PHE A 195 0.88 2.50 25.21
N ASN A 196 1.13 1.81 26.33
CA ASN A 196 1.04 2.42 27.65
C ASN A 196 2.06 3.55 27.83
N GLN A 197 3.31 3.34 27.40
CA GLN A 197 4.33 4.40 27.43
C GLN A 197 3.93 5.55 26.51
N PHE A 198 3.49 5.26 25.29
CA PHE A 198 3.02 6.26 24.33
C PHE A 198 1.90 7.15 24.91
N GLY A 199 0.91 6.53 25.58
CA GLY A 199 -0.20 7.24 26.21
C GLY A 199 0.24 8.12 27.40
N LEU A 200 1.17 7.64 28.25
CA LEU A 200 1.72 8.41 29.37
C LEU A 200 2.43 9.69 28.93
N HIS A 201 3.02 9.68 27.74
CA HIS A 201 3.73 10.82 27.15
C HIS A 201 2.85 11.66 26.20
N VAL A 202 1.58 11.30 26.03
CA VAL A 202 0.60 12.01 25.18
C VAL A 202 1.15 12.23 23.76
N GLY A 203 1.86 11.24 23.20
CA GLY A 203 2.52 11.41 21.91
C GLY A 203 1.56 11.65 20.73
N SER A 204 0.35 11.08 20.82
CA SER A 204 -0.79 11.41 19.98
C SER A 204 -2.06 11.10 20.75
N ILE A 205 -3.14 11.81 20.44
CA ILE A 205 -4.45 11.63 21.07
C ILE A 205 -5.39 11.01 20.04
N PRO A 206 -5.69 9.70 20.12
CA PRO A 206 -6.69 9.08 19.27
C PRO A 206 -8.06 9.68 19.56
N VAL A 207 -8.65 10.39 18.59
CA VAL A 207 -9.94 11.06 18.78
C VAL A 207 -11.11 10.20 18.30
N TYR A 208 -11.00 9.60 17.12
CA TYR A 208 -12.04 8.74 16.56
C TYR A 208 -11.44 7.75 15.55
N SER A 209 -12.15 6.63 15.36
CA SER A 209 -11.99 5.74 14.20
C SER A 209 -13.26 5.77 13.36
N ARG A 210 -13.13 5.65 12.04
CA ARG A 210 -14.27 5.68 11.13
C ARG A 210 -14.82 4.27 10.93
N GLY A 211 -16.07 4.04 11.31
CA GLY A 211 -16.85 2.92 10.79
C GLY A 211 -17.40 3.27 9.42
N ILE A 212 -16.97 2.56 8.37
CA ILE A 212 -17.43 2.80 7.00
C ILE A 212 -18.33 1.65 6.57
N ARG A 213 -19.49 1.98 6.00
CA ARG A 213 -20.33 1.02 5.27
C ARG A 213 -20.23 1.35 3.79
N THR A 214 -19.61 0.46 3.04
CA THR A 214 -19.51 0.57 1.58
C THR A 214 -20.66 -0.19 0.94
N ALA A 215 -21.18 0.34 -0.17
CA ALA A 215 -22.20 -0.32 -0.98
C ALA A 215 -21.68 -0.43 -2.41
N ALA A 216 -21.81 -1.62 -2.99
CA ALA A 216 -21.50 -1.86 -4.39
C ALA A 216 -22.80 -1.90 -5.22
N LEU A 217 -22.72 -1.46 -6.47
CA LEU A 217 -23.82 -1.66 -7.42
C LEU A 217 -23.96 -3.16 -7.71
N ARG A 218 -25.19 -3.66 -7.88
CA ARG A 218 -25.42 -5.06 -8.33
C ARG A 218 -24.83 -5.34 -9.72
N THR A 219 -24.57 -4.30 -10.50
CA THR A 219 -23.89 -4.35 -11.80
C THR A 219 -22.38 -4.53 -11.69
N LEU A 220 -21.78 -4.42 -10.50
CA LEU A 220 -20.38 -4.75 -10.24
C LEU A 220 -20.30 -6.18 -9.71
N ALA A 221 -19.73 -7.09 -10.51
CA ALA A 221 -19.27 -8.39 -10.06
C ALA A 221 -17.78 -8.32 -9.66
N GLY A 222 -17.31 -9.31 -8.90
CA GLY A 222 -15.90 -9.39 -8.50
C GLY A 222 -15.45 -8.37 -7.44
N ALA A 223 -16.37 -7.72 -6.73
CA ALA A 223 -16.01 -6.87 -5.59
C ALA A 223 -15.48 -7.74 -4.43
N VAL A 224 -14.31 -7.37 -3.89
CA VAL A 224 -13.62 -8.13 -2.84
C VAL A 224 -13.71 -7.37 -1.53
N ASP A 225 -14.37 -7.94 -0.54
CA ASP A 225 -14.45 -7.36 0.81
C ASP A 225 -13.17 -7.67 1.58
N GLN A 226 -12.24 -6.71 1.65
CA GLN A 226 -11.02 -6.88 2.41
C GLN A 226 -11.28 -6.64 3.90
N ARG A 227 -10.87 -7.59 4.74
CA ARG A 227 -10.98 -7.51 6.20
C ARG A 227 -10.33 -6.22 6.72
N GLY A 228 -11.14 -5.38 7.36
CA GLY A 228 -10.72 -4.09 7.93
C GLY A 228 -10.71 -2.91 6.95
N GLN A 229 -10.85 -3.12 5.63
CA GLN A 229 -10.82 -2.06 4.61
C GLN A 229 -12.12 -1.94 3.80
N GLY A 230 -12.93 -3.01 3.69
CA GLY A 230 -14.13 -3.02 2.83
C GLY A 230 -13.78 -3.22 1.36
N PHE A 231 -14.68 -2.84 0.43
CA PHE A 231 -14.47 -2.93 -1.03
C PHE A 231 -13.49 -1.92 -1.63
N SER A 232 -13.02 -0.93 -0.86
CA SER A 232 -12.13 0.12 -1.37
C SER A 232 -10.66 -0.31 -1.33
N ASN A 233 -10.31 -1.33 -2.13
CA ASN A 233 -8.99 -1.97 -2.12
C ASN A 233 -8.53 -2.41 -3.53
N PRO A 234 -7.23 -2.72 -3.72
CA PRO A 234 -6.69 -3.20 -5.00
C PRO A 234 -7.31 -4.51 -5.50
N TRP A 235 -7.73 -5.41 -4.61
CA TRP A 235 -8.37 -6.69 -5.00
C TRP A 235 -9.69 -6.48 -5.76
N THR A 236 -10.45 -5.44 -5.39
CA THR A 236 -11.67 -5.05 -6.10
C THR A 236 -11.35 -4.43 -7.46
N LEU A 237 -10.28 -3.64 -7.56
CA LEU A 237 -9.84 -3.07 -8.84
C LEU A 237 -9.32 -4.15 -9.79
N LEU A 238 -8.64 -5.17 -9.26
CA LEU A 238 -8.15 -6.31 -10.01
C LEU A 238 -9.28 -7.21 -10.55
N SER A 239 -10.29 -7.49 -9.73
CA SER A 239 -11.34 -8.48 -10.05
C SER A 239 -12.66 -7.87 -10.53
N GLY A 240 -12.85 -6.57 -10.36
CA GLY A 240 -14.10 -5.87 -10.62
C GLY A 240 -14.48 -5.84 -12.10
N HIS A 241 -15.69 -6.28 -12.44
CA HIS A 241 -16.19 -6.28 -13.82
C HIS A 241 -17.70 -6.10 -13.89
N ASN A 242 -18.21 -5.82 -15.09
CA ASN A 242 -19.65 -5.71 -15.34
C ASN A 242 -20.32 -7.07 -15.10
N ASN A 243 -21.38 -7.10 -14.29
CA ASN A 243 -22.22 -8.27 -14.10
C ASN A 243 -23.25 -8.39 -15.24
N PRO A 244 -23.08 -9.27 -16.23
CA PRO A 244 -24.01 -9.37 -17.35
C PRO A 244 -25.38 -9.94 -16.94
N ALA A 245 -25.46 -10.64 -15.80
CA ALA A 245 -26.70 -11.24 -15.33
C ALA A 245 -27.68 -10.22 -14.72
N TYR A 246 -27.25 -8.97 -14.52
CA TYR A 246 -28.09 -7.92 -13.93
C TYR A 246 -28.10 -6.66 -14.79
N THR A 247 -29.27 -6.35 -15.37
CA THR A 247 -29.51 -5.06 -16.04
C THR A 247 -30.32 -4.14 -15.12
N PRO A 248 -29.80 -2.97 -14.74
CA PRO A 248 -30.51 -2.05 -13.87
C PRO A 248 -31.64 -1.35 -14.65
N SER A 249 -32.78 -1.14 -14.01
CA SER A 249 -33.91 -0.40 -14.58
C SER A 249 -33.59 1.10 -14.75
N ASN A 250 -32.81 1.67 -13.83
CA ASN A 250 -32.32 3.04 -13.93
C ASN A 250 -30.92 3.07 -14.59
N PRO A 251 -30.75 3.77 -15.73
CA PRO A 251 -29.47 3.89 -16.43
C PRO A 251 -28.32 4.44 -15.57
N LEU A 252 -28.62 5.21 -14.52
CA LEU A 252 -27.62 5.75 -13.59
C LEU A 252 -26.83 4.65 -12.85
N PHE A 253 -27.40 3.44 -12.74
CA PHE A 253 -26.77 2.31 -12.05
C PHE A 253 -26.09 1.31 -13.00
N LYS A 254 -25.98 1.64 -14.30
CA LYS A 254 -25.19 0.83 -15.24
C LYS A 254 -23.72 0.84 -14.82
N PHE A 255 -23.07 -0.31 -14.93
CA PHE A 255 -21.63 -0.42 -14.72
C PHE A 255 -20.89 0.64 -15.56
N GLY A 256 -19.94 1.34 -14.95
CA GLY A 256 -19.15 2.40 -15.60
C GLY A 256 -19.97 3.56 -16.18
N GLY A 257 -21.26 3.71 -15.84
CA GLY A 257 -22.16 4.63 -16.52
C GLY A 257 -22.54 4.20 -17.95
N GLY A 258 -22.48 2.89 -18.24
CA GLY A 258 -22.72 2.31 -19.56
C GLY A 258 -21.45 2.05 -20.37
N GLN A 259 -20.27 2.30 -19.79
CA GLN A 259 -18.97 1.98 -20.36
C GLN A 259 -18.37 0.76 -19.65
N ASN A 260 -17.50 0.03 -20.32
CA ASN A 260 -16.74 -1.06 -19.68
C ASN A 260 -15.53 -0.51 -18.90
N MET A 261 -15.81 0.33 -17.90
CA MET A 261 -14.78 0.97 -17.07
C MET A 261 -15.21 1.02 -15.60
N ILE A 262 -14.25 0.83 -14.69
CA ILE A 262 -14.45 1.14 -13.27
C ILE A 262 -14.26 2.64 -13.08
N ARG A 263 -15.25 3.32 -12.49
CA ARG A 263 -15.16 4.73 -12.11
C ARG A 263 -14.85 4.83 -10.62
N TRP A 264 -13.61 5.14 -10.30
CA TRP A 264 -13.13 5.22 -8.92
C TRP A 264 -13.02 6.66 -8.44
N GLY A 265 -13.81 7.02 -7.43
CA GLY A 265 -13.78 8.36 -6.84
C GLY A 265 -12.75 8.46 -5.73
N GLN A 266 -11.80 9.38 -5.85
CA GLN A 266 -10.86 9.71 -4.77
C GLN A 266 -11.33 10.96 -4.02
N ARG A 267 -11.02 11.01 -2.71
CA ARG A 267 -11.43 12.14 -1.86
C ARG A 267 -10.69 13.45 -2.19
N GLN A 268 -9.44 13.32 -2.57
CA GLN A 268 -8.54 14.40 -2.95
C GLN A 268 -7.65 13.89 -4.08
N GLY A 269 -7.00 14.80 -4.79
CA GLY A 269 -6.00 14.45 -5.78
C GLY A 269 -4.62 14.17 -5.16
N THR A 270 -3.63 14.03 -6.02
CA THR A 270 -2.25 13.66 -5.70
C THR A 270 -1.31 14.86 -5.75
N SER A 271 -0.18 14.78 -5.04
CA SER A 271 0.91 15.76 -5.12
C SER A 271 2.18 15.12 -5.69
N GLN A 272 2.52 13.91 -5.22
CA GLN A 272 3.72 13.17 -5.60
C GLN A 272 3.33 11.71 -5.89
N LEU A 273 3.49 11.27 -7.13
CA LEU A 273 3.35 9.85 -7.47
C LEU A 273 4.69 9.11 -7.35
N ASN A 274 5.80 9.83 -7.22
CA ASN A 274 7.13 9.29 -7.03
C ASN A 274 7.18 8.41 -5.77
N PRO A 275 7.50 7.10 -5.86
CA PRO A 275 7.54 6.21 -4.69
C PRO A 275 8.49 6.66 -3.58
N PHE A 276 9.53 7.44 -3.88
CA PHE A 276 10.43 8.00 -2.87
C PHE A 276 9.80 9.16 -2.08
N LYS A 277 8.74 9.80 -2.60
CA LYS A 277 8.14 11.03 -2.08
C LYS A 277 6.63 10.95 -1.82
N ALA A 278 5.99 9.84 -2.18
CA ALA A 278 4.56 9.63 -1.98
C ALA A 278 4.24 9.46 -0.49
N GLU A 279 3.16 10.11 -0.04
CA GLU A 279 2.84 10.19 1.40
C GLU A 279 1.39 9.79 1.71
N THR A 280 0.47 10.05 0.79
CA THR A 280 -0.95 9.91 1.05
C THR A 280 -1.49 8.61 0.47
N LEU A 281 -2.53 8.08 1.12
CA LEU A 281 -3.28 6.91 0.64
C LEU A 281 -3.72 7.07 -0.83
N TRP A 282 -4.01 8.28 -1.28
CA TRP A 282 -4.52 8.56 -2.62
C TRP A 282 -3.47 8.41 -3.71
N GLU A 283 -2.21 8.72 -3.38
CA GLU A 283 -1.06 8.44 -4.24
C GLU A 283 -0.78 6.94 -4.25
N PHE A 284 -0.81 6.28 -3.09
CA PHE A 284 -0.64 4.83 -3.00
C PHE A 284 -1.74 4.03 -3.71
N ASN A 285 -2.97 4.54 -3.78
CA ASN A 285 -4.05 3.96 -4.59
C ASN A 285 -3.76 3.99 -6.10
N LEU A 286 -2.89 4.88 -6.59
CA LEU A 286 -2.48 4.89 -8.01
C LEU A 286 -1.17 4.13 -8.20
N ILE A 287 -0.21 4.30 -7.28
CA ILE A 287 1.07 3.59 -7.28
C ILE A 287 0.84 2.08 -7.23
N GLY A 288 -0.06 1.58 -6.37
CA GLY A 288 -0.35 0.15 -6.24
C GLY A 288 -1.10 -0.48 -7.42
N GLU A 289 -1.62 0.33 -8.34
CA GLU A 289 -2.25 -0.18 -9.57
C GLU A 289 -1.25 -0.29 -10.72
N VAL A 290 -0.18 0.54 -10.67
CA VAL A 290 0.86 0.60 -11.70
C VAL A 290 2.09 -0.22 -11.33
N TYR A 291 2.54 -0.15 -10.08
CA TYR A 291 3.62 -0.96 -9.54
C TYR A 291 3.06 -2.16 -8.79
N ASP A 292 3.76 -3.28 -8.89
CA ASP A 292 3.38 -4.51 -8.22
C ASP A 292 4.31 -4.83 -7.05
N THR A 293 3.92 -5.75 -6.17
CA THR A 293 4.68 -6.12 -4.97
C THR A 293 5.22 -7.54 -5.05
N LEU A 294 6.35 -7.82 -4.37
CA LEU A 294 6.93 -9.17 -4.37
C LEU A 294 5.97 -10.21 -3.76
N PHE A 295 5.31 -9.81 -2.68
CA PHE A 295 4.31 -10.58 -1.95
C PHE A 295 3.03 -9.78 -1.80
N ALA A 296 1.91 -10.45 -1.50
CA ALA A 296 0.62 -9.78 -1.25
C ALA A 296 -0.08 -10.39 -0.04
N ALA A 297 -0.65 -9.55 0.83
CA ALA A 297 -1.43 -10.00 1.97
C ALA A 297 -2.83 -10.45 1.54
N SER A 298 -3.32 -11.59 2.05
CA SER A 298 -4.66 -12.06 1.74
C SER A 298 -5.73 -11.02 2.12
N PRO A 299 -6.75 -10.79 1.27
CA PRO A 299 -7.82 -9.85 1.59
C PRO A 299 -8.69 -10.33 2.76
N ILE A 300 -8.75 -11.64 3.05
CA ILE A 300 -9.63 -12.22 4.08
C ILE A 300 -8.83 -12.48 5.38
N GLU A 301 -7.56 -12.87 5.22
CA GLU A 301 -6.65 -13.18 6.32
C GLU A 301 -5.34 -12.37 6.16
N PRO A 302 -5.31 -11.07 6.51
CA PRO A 302 -4.19 -10.19 6.16
C PRO A 302 -2.83 -10.57 6.79
N ALA A 303 -2.82 -11.47 7.78
CA ALA A 303 -1.60 -12.05 8.35
C ALA A 303 -0.99 -13.15 7.46
N ASN A 304 -1.76 -13.72 6.54
CA ASN A 304 -1.29 -14.71 5.58
C ASN A 304 -0.86 -13.98 4.30
N VAL A 305 0.42 -14.09 3.98
CA VAL A 305 1.05 -13.41 2.85
C VAL A 305 1.43 -14.43 1.78
N MET A 306 1.14 -14.09 0.53
CA MET A 306 1.29 -14.96 -0.64
C MET A 306 2.40 -14.48 -1.56
N CYS A 307 3.03 -15.43 -2.25
CA CYS A 307 3.89 -15.09 -3.38
C CYS A 307 3.09 -14.36 -4.45
N TRP A 308 3.48 -13.11 -4.72
CA TRP A 308 2.73 -12.27 -5.64
C TRP A 308 3.40 -12.09 -6.97
N MET A 309 4.71 -11.78 -7.00
CA MET A 309 5.56 -11.83 -8.21
C MET A 309 6.50 -13.04 -8.21
N CYS A 310 6.52 -13.83 -7.14
CA CYS A 310 7.28 -15.07 -7.07
C CYS A 310 6.42 -16.30 -7.37
N ASP A 311 7.09 -17.37 -7.75
CA ASP A 311 6.51 -18.70 -7.67
C ASP A 311 6.57 -19.11 -6.19
N ASN A 312 7.77 -19.16 -5.61
CA ASN A 312 7.92 -19.66 -4.26
C ASN A 312 8.93 -18.85 -3.43
N TYR A 313 8.88 -19.05 -2.12
CA TYR A 313 9.93 -18.60 -1.21
C TYR A 313 10.23 -19.64 -0.13
N GLN A 314 11.42 -19.59 0.47
CA GLN A 314 11.78 -20.41 1.62
C GLN A 314 12.28 -19.53 2.76
N LEU A 315 11.77 -19.79 3.96
CA LEU A 315 12.17 -19.13 5.19
C LEU A 315 13.28 -19.93 5.88
N SER A 316 14.31 -19.24 6.33
CA SER A 316 15.30 -19.81 7.26
C SER A 316 15.80 -18.74 8.22
N VAL A 317 16.49 -19.17 9.28
CA VAL A 317 17.14 -18.27 10.24
C VAL A 317 18.60 -18.65 10.31
N ASP A 318 19.49 -17.67 10.14
CA ASP A 318 20.93 -17.90 10.21
C ASP A 318 21.43 -18.03 11.66
N SER A 319 22.71 -18.38 11.83
CA SER A 319 23.33 -18.51 13.15
C SER A 319 23.42 -17.20 13.95
N GLN A 320 23.20 -16.06 13.30
CA GLN A 320 23.14 -14.73 13.93
C GLN A 320 21.70 -14.35 14.33
N GLY A 321 20.72 -15.22 14.07
CA GLY A 321 19.31 -14.98 14.37
C GLY A 321 18.59 -14.09 13.35
N ASN A 322 19.14 -13.92 12.14
CA ASN A 322 18.53 -13.14 11.06
C ASN A 322 17.65 -14.02 10.18
N THR A 323 16.47 -13.52 9.79
CA THR A 323 15.58 -14.21 8.86
C THR A 323 16.06 -14.06 7.42
N HIS A 324 16.01 -15.15 6.67
CA HIS A 324 16.29 -15.21 5.24
C HIS A 324 15.03 -15.60 4.46
N PHE A 325 14.78 -14.90 3.37
CA PHE A 325 13.78 -15.24 2.36
C PHE A 325 14.52 -15.59 1.06
N LEU A 326 14.64 -16.88 0.77
CA LEU A 326 15.11 -17.36 -0.54
C LEU A 326 13.92 -17.34 -1.49
N VAL A 327 13.90 -16.40 -2.43
CA VAL A 327 12.76 -16.14 -3.31
C VAL A 327 13.07 -16.54 -4.74
N GLU A 328 12.17 -17.31 -5.34
CA GLU A 328 12.16 -17.66 -6.76
C GLU A 328 11.10 -16.82 -7.49
N LEU A 329 11.56 -15.87 -8.29
CA LEU A 329 10.71 -15.01 -9.11
C LEU A 329 10.15 -15.77 -10.31
N ARG A 330 8.95 -15.37 -10.73
CA ARG A 330 8.41 -15.79 -12.03
C ARG A 330 9.31 -15.32 -13.17
N GLN A 331 9.48 -16.16 -14.18
CA GLN A 331 10.37 -15.87 -15.31
C GLN A 331 9.65 -15.13 -16.47
N ASN A 332 8.32 -14.98 -16.38
CA ASN A 332 7.49 -14.29 -17.36
C ASN A 332 7.24 -12.81 -17.04
N LEU A 333 7.82 -12.28 -15.96
CA LEU A 333 7.55 -10.90 -15.54
C LEU A 333 8.10 -9.89 -16.55
N ARG A 334 7.29 -8.88 -16.85
CA ARG A 334 7.63 -7.75 -17.72
C ARG A 334 7.23 -6.44 -17.07
N TRP A 335 8.11 -5.47 -17.18
CA TRP A 335 7.73 -4.07 -17.07
C TRP A 335 6.81 -3.69 -18.23
N GLN A 336 5.94 -2.70 -18.03
CA GLN A 336 4.96 -2.24 -19.03
C GLN A 336 5.61 -1.66 -20.31
N ASP A 337 6.92 -1.41 -20.30
CA ASP A 337 7.73 -1.03 -21.48
C ASP A 337 8.43 -2.22 -22.18
N GLY A 338 8.19 -3.43 -21.69
CA GLY A 338 8.70 -4.69 -22.23
C GLY A 338 10.07 -5.12 -21.72
N VAL A 339 10.70 -4.36 -20.83
CA VAL A 339 11.94 -4.81 -20.18
C VAL A 339 11.62 -5.98 -19.24
N PRO A 340 12.40 -7.09 -19.27
CA PRO A 340 12.24 -8.18 -18.32
C PRO A 340 12.51 -7.74 -16.89
N LEU A 341 11.60 -8.09 -15.98
CA LEU A 341 11.76 -7.84 -14.55
C LEU A 341 12.47 -9.03 -13.90
N ASN A 342 13.50 -8.77 -13.11
CA ASN A 342 14.33 -9.82 -12.50
C ASN A 342 14.83 -9.47 -11.08
N ALA A 343 15.65 -10.35 -10.49
CA ALA A 343 16.19 -10.19 -9.13
C ALA A 343 16.94 -8.87 -8.90
N SER A 344 17.53 -8.28 -9.96
CA SER A 344 18.22 -6.99 -9.88
C SER A 344 17.26 -5.84 -9.59
N ASP A 345 16.02 -5.90 -10.07
CA ASP A 345 15.00 -4.89 -9.79
C ASP A 345 14.54 -4.95 -8.33
N VAL A 346 14.37 -6.17 -7.80
CA VAL A 346 14.01 -6.36 -6.38
C VAL A 346 15.14 -5.87 -5.47
N LYS A 347 16.39 -6.27 -5.75
CA LYS A 347 17.57 -5.79 -5.01
C LYS A 347 17.69 -4.27 -5.07
N PHE A 348 17.55 -3.69 -6.27
CA PHE A 348 17.56 -2.24 -6.47
C PHE A 348 16.51 -1.57 -5.58
N THR A 349 15.28 -2.06 -5.64
CA THR A 349 14.15 -1.46 -4.93
C THR A 349 14.37 -1.50 -3.41
N LEU A 350 14.64 -2.67 -2.84
CA LEU A 350 14.73 -2.84 -1.40
C LEU A 350 15.89 -2.05 -0.78
N LEU A 351 17.07 -2.06 -1.41
CA LEU A 351 18.24 -1.35 -0.89
C LEU A 351 18.12 0.16 -1.08
N ASN A 352 17.55 0.62 -2.20
CA ASN A 352 17.39 2.06 -2.42
C ASN A 352 16.29 2.68 -1.58
N PHE A 353 15.16 2.01 -1.33
CA PHE A 353 14.18 2.53 -0.39
C PHE A 353 14.68 2.55 1.06
N ARG A 354 15.69 1.72 1.38
CA ARG A 354 16.34 1.71 2.71
C ARG A 354 17.34 2.84 2.86
N ASP A 355 18.21 3.03 1.85
CA ASP A 355 19.37 3.91 1.96
C ASP A 355 19.16 5.31 1.35
N VAL A 356 18.20 5.45 0.45
CA VAL A 356 17.74 6.74 -0.07
C VAL A 356 16.42 7.08 0.62
N PRO A 357 16.28 8.27 1.22
CA PRO A 357 15.06 8.66 1.92
C PRO A 357 13.82 8.42 1.04
N ALA A 358 13.01 7.43 1.42
CA ALA A 358 11.82 7.00 0.71
C ALA A 358 10.59 7.19 1.59
N ALA A 359 10.30 8.44 1.96
CA ALA A 359 9.18 8.90 2.80
C ALA A 359 8.54 7.78 3.63
N ASN A 360 7.34 7.33 3.25
CA ASN A 360 6.61 6.29 3.99
C ASN A 360 7.06 4.84 3.73
N LEU A 361 7.83 4.57 2.66
CA LEU A 361 8.25 3.21 2.29
C LEU A 361 9.49 2.72 3.03
N VAL A 362 10.35 3.62 3.53
CA VAL A 362 11.57 3.25 4.28
C VAL A 362 11.26 2.35 5.48
N ALA A 363 10.11 2.56 6.13
CA ALA A 363 9.68 1.76 7.29
C ALA A 363 9.48 0.27 6.98
N ASN A 364 9.21 -0.08 5.72
CA ASN A 364 9.00 -1.46 5.29
C ASN A 364 10.32 -2.18 4.99
N VAL A 365 11.40 -1.45 4.70
CA VAL A 365 12.68 -2.02 4.23
C VAL A 365 13.86 -1.75 5.16
N GLN A 366 13.69 -0.93 6.20
CA GLN A 366 14.72 -0.60 7.19
C GLN A 366 15.42 -1.80 7.86
N LEU A 367 14.74 -2.95 7.98
CA LEU A 367 15.32 -4.16 8.54
C LEU A 367 15.95 -5.07 7.48
N VAL A 368 15.91 -4.70 6.19
CA VAL A 368 16.65 -5.41 5.14
C VAL A 368 18.15 -5.15 5.36
N LEU A 369 18.92 -6.19 5.63
CA LEU A 369 20.38 -6.12 5.77
C LEU A 369 21.06 -6.20 4.39
N SER A 370 20.64 -7.15 3.56
CA SER A 370 21.21 -7.37 2.23
C SER A 370 20.24 -8.12 1.33
N VAL A 371 20.47 -7.98 0.02
CA VAL A 371 19.84 -8.83 -1.01
C VAL A 371 20.94 -9.43 -1.87
N THR A 372 21.02 -10.76 -1.90
CA THR A 372 22.02 -11.52 -2.66
C THR A 372 21.37 -12.12 -3.90
N ILE A 373 21.85 -11.76 -5.08
CA ILE A 373 21.38 -12.37 -6.33
C ILE A 373 22.15 -13.67 -6.54
N LEU A 374 21.41 -14.79 -6.62
CA LEU A 374 21.96 -16.12 -6.86
C LEU A 374 21.82 -16.52 -8.34
N ALA A 375 20.75 -16.05 -8.99
CA ALA A 375 20.50 -16.13 -10.43
C ALA A 375 19.53 -15.01 -10.84
N SER A 376 19.27 -14.86 -12.14
CA SER A 376 18.36 -13.81 -12.64
C SER A 376 16.98 -13.81 -11.96
N TYR A 377 16.47 -14.96 -11.55
CA TYR A 377 15.17 -15.10 -10.90
C TYR A 377 15.27 -15.75 -9.50
N LEU A 378 16.46 -15.82 -8.91
CA LEU A 378 16.67 -16.40 -7.59
C LEU A 378 17.48 -15.43 -6.73
N LEU A 379 16.92 -15.03 -5.60
CA LEU A 379 17.55 -14.08 -4.68
C LEU A 379 17.31 -14.45 -3.22
N ASP A 380 18.24 -14.09 -2.36
CA ASP A 380 18.12 -14.21 -0.90
C ASP A 380 18.00 -12.82 -0.28
N ILE A 381 16.89 -12.56 0.42
CA ILE A 381 16.67 -11.32 1.19
C ILE A 381 16.96 -11.64 2.65
N LYS A 382 18.00 -11.01 3.20
CA LYS A 382 18.37 -11.13 4.61
C LYS A 382 17.78 -9.99 5.42
N MET A 383 16.96 -10.31 6.41
CA MET A 383 16.31 -9.38 7.33
C MET A 383 16.98 -9.43 8.71
N GLN A 384 17.09 -8.29 9.37
CA GLN A 384 17.63 -8.19 10.72
C GLN A 384 16.69 -8.86 11.73
N GLY A 385 17.24 -9.79 12.51
CA GLY A 385 16.48 -10.50 13.54
C GLY A 385 15.32 -11.33 12.97
N GLN A 386 14.40 -11.71 13.85
CA GLN A 386 13.19 -12.45 13.51
C GLN A 386 11.98 -11.54 13.75
N SER A 387 11.00 -11.50 12.86
CA SER A 387 9.81 -10.65 13.05
C SER A 387 8.60 -11.24 12.36
N ILE A 388 7.45 -11.24 13.03
CA ILE A 388 6.17 -11.55 12.38
C ILE A 388 5.84 -10.58 11.25
N SER A 389 6.38 -9.36 11.30
CA SER A 389 6.11 -8.29 10.34
C SER A 389 7.00 -8.33 9.10
N HIS A 390 8.11 -9.10 9.08
CA HIS A 390 9.07 -9.07 7.97
C HIS A 390 8.39 -9.31 6.62
N ILE A 391 7.57 -10.36 6.52
CA ILE A 391 6.90 -10.70 5.25
C ILE A 391 5.80 -9.72 4.88
N ILE A 392 5.07 -9.16 5.86
CA ILE A 392 4.03 -8.16 5.65
C ILE A 392 4.62 -6.85 5.15
N ASN A 393 5.77 -6.46 5.73
CA ASN A 393 6.52 -5.29 5.31
C ASN A 393 6.98 -5.45 3.86
N LEU A 394 7.60 -6.60 3.51
CA LEU A 394 8.00 -6.88 2.13
C LEU A 394 6.81 -6.94 1.16
N ALA A 395 5.64 -7.38 1.61
CA ALA A 395 4.39 -7.36 0.82
C ALA A 395 3.84 -5.95 0.56
N SER A 396 4.34 -4.96 1.29
CA SER A 396 3.88 -3.56 1.21
C SER A 396 4.87 -2.67 0.45
N VAL A 397 5.84 -3.26 -0.28
CA VAL A 397 6.85 -2.53 -1.04
C VAL A 397 6.56 -2.65 -2.54
N PRO A 398 6.22 -1.54 -3.24
CA PRO A 398 6.10 -1.54 -4.69
C PRO A 398 7.47 -1.73 -5.32
N ILE A 399 7.64 -2.74 -6.18
CA ILE A 399 8.88 -2.99 -6.92
C ILE A 399 8.99 -1.97 -8.06
N ILE A 400 10.15 -1.31 -8.19
CA ILE A 400 10.40 -0.27 -9.18
C ILE A 400 11.44 -0.69 -10.22
N PRO A 401 11.31 -0.24 -11.49
CA PRO A 401 12.19 -0.63 -12.60
C PRO A 401 13.60 -0.06 -12.47
N ARG A 402 14.59 -0.90 -12.21
CA ARG A 402 15.99 -0.46 -12.06
C ARG A 402 16.47 0.33 -13.27
N HIS A 403 16.13 -0.10 -14.49
CA HIS A 403 16.57 0.56 -15.72
C HIS A 403 16.05 1.99 -15.89
N ILE A 404 15.00 2.37 -15.16
CA ILE A 404 14.47 3.74 -15.15
C ILE A 404 15.09 4.55 -14.01
N TRP A 405 15.19 3.96 -12.82
CA TRP A 405 15.47 4.71 -11.58
C TRP A 405 16.96 4.75 -11.21
N GLU A 406 17.76 3.79 -11.70
CA GLU A 406 19.17 3.68 -11.35
C GLU A 406 20.01 4.80 -11.95
N LEU A 407 20.96 5.30 -11.16
CA LEU A 407 22.00 6.20 -11.65
C LEU A 407 22.95 5.41 -12.56
N THR A 408 22.98 5.78 -13.84
CA THR A 408 23.78 5.06 -14.84
C THR A 408 25.26 4.95 -14.44
N GLY A 409 25.76 3.71 -14.38
CA GLY A 409 27.16 3.41 -14.07
C GLY A 409 27.52 3.32 -12.59
N ASP A 410 26.57 3.61 -11.68
CA ASP A 410 26.77 3.46 -10.24
C ASP A 410 26.81 1.96 -9.84
N LYS A 411 27.60 1.64 -8.81
CA LYS A 411 27.80 0.26 -8.32
C LYS A 411 27.78 0.18 -6.79
N THR A 412 27.02 1.05 -6.14
CA THR A 412 26.93 1.13 -4.67
C THR A 412 26.60 -0.23 -4.03
N TYR A 413 25.80 -1.06 -4.71
CA TYR A 413 25.41 -2.41 -4.27
C TYR A 413 26.03 -3.52 -5.13
N ALA A 414 27.25 -3.27 -5.62
CA ALA A 414 28.03 -4.12 -6.53
C ALA A 414 27.43 -4.26 -7.93
N ASP A 415 26.54 -5.21 -8.14
CA ASP A 415 25.82 -5.48 -9.40
C ASP A 415 24.70 -4.47 -9.69
N VAL A 416 24.31 -3.68 -8.69
CA VAL A 416 23.24 -2.69 -8.77
C VAL A 416 23.73 -1.36 -8.20
N GLY A 417 23.33 -0.26 -8.82
CA GLY A 417 23.62 1.11 -8.41
C GLY A 417 22.56 1.72 -7.49
N LYS A 418 22.86 2.91 -6.98
CA LYS A 418 21.89 3.74 -6.27
C LYS A 418 20.87 4.39 -7.22
N ALA A 419 19.73 4.81 -6.67
CA ALA A 419 18.74 5.59 -7.38
C ALA A 419 19.31 6.96 -7.77
N ASP A 420 18.94 7.43 -8.96
CA ASP A 420 19.33 8.73 -9.49
C ASP A 420 18.75 9.85 -8.61
N PRO A 421 19.60 10.68 -7.96
CA PRO A 421 19.13 11.75 -7.08
C PRO A 421 18.22 12.77 -7.78
N ALA A 422 18.36 12.95 -9.10
CA ALA A 422 17.47 13.81 -9.86
C ALA A 422 16.04 13.23 -9.93
N LYS A 423 15.91 11.90 -9.92
CA LYS A 423 14.63 11.19 -10.00
C LYS A 423 13.99 10.98 -8.63
N THR A 424 14.74 11.02 -7.54
CA THR A 424 14.20 10.92 -6.17
C THR A 424 13.82 12.27 -5.57
N SER A 425 14.07 13.38 -6.28
CA SER A 425 13.67 14.73 -5.88
C SER A 425 12.15 14.95 -5.98
N THR A 426 11.61 15.83 -5.14
CA THR A 426 10.22 16.32 -5.22
C THR A 426 9.91 17.09 -6.51
N SER A 427 10.94 17.56 -7.21
CA SER A 427 10.80 18.23 -8.52
C SER A 427 10.62 17.26 -9.69
N TYR A 428 10.87 15.96 -9.48
CA TYR A 428 10.75 14.95 -10.53
C TYR A 428 9.30 14.53 -10.72
N ASP A 429 8.74 14.88 -11.87
CA ASP A 429 7.40 14.45 -12.30
C ASP A 429 7.49 13.25 -13.25
N MET A 430 7.08 12.09 -12.76
CA MET A 430 7.12 10.84 -13.52
C MET A 430 6.15 10.82 -14.70
N LEU A 431 4.98 11.46 -14.58
CA LEU A 431 4.01 11.51 -15.67
C LEU A 431 4.54 12.39 -16.80
N SER A 432 5.13 13.53 -16.46
CA SER A 432 5.75 14.43 -17.42
C SER A 432 7.00 13.82 -18.08
N SER A 433 7.79 13.07 -17.31
CA SER A 433 9.00 12.40 -17.79
C SER A 433 8.71 11.11 -18.58
N GLY A 434 7.49 10.60 -18.49
CA GLY A 434 7.09 9.35 -19.15
C GLY A 434 7.66 8.10 -18.50
N THR A 435 7.86 8.13 -17.18
CA THR A 435 8.48 7.06 -16.40
C THR A 435 7.54 6.43 -15.38
N PHE A 436 6.23 6.72 -15.43
CA PHE A 436 5.25 6.03 -14.60
C PHE A 436 4.90 4.66 -15.18
N ILE A 437 5.92 3.81 -15.21
CA ILE A 437 5.96 2.48 -15.80
C ILE A 437 6.20 1.51 -14.65
N GLY A 438 5.32 0.53 -14.49
CA GLY A 438 5.46 -0.52 -13.49
C GLY A 438 5.14 -1.89 -14.08
N SER A 439 4.72 -2.83 -13.24
CA SER A 439 4.41 -4.22 -13.58
C SER A 439 3.01 -4.65 -13.09
N GLY A 440 2.25 -3.71 -12.53
CA GLY A 440 0.93 -3.94 -11.97
C GLY A 440 -0.17 -4.13 -13.03
N PRO A 441 -1.40 -4.39 -12.58
CA PRO A 441 -2.53 -4.73 -13.45
C PRO A 441 -2.95 -3.60 -14.38
N PHE A 442 -2.60 -2.34 -14.07
CA PHE A 442 -2.95 -1.19 -14.89
C PHE A 442 -1.74 -0.35 -15.27
N MET A 443 -1.76 0.21 -16.48
CA MET A 443 -0.70 1.05 -17.03
C MET A 443 -1.20 2.48 -17.26
N CYS A 444 -0.32 3.45 -16.99
CA CYS A 444 -0.51 4.81 -17.46
C CYS A 444 -0.22 4.86 -18.98
N ARG A 445 -1.26 5.08 -19.78
CA ARG A 445 -1.14 5.11 -21.24
C ARG A 445 -1.81 6.35 -21.80
N SER A 446 -1.09 7.10 -22.64
CA SER A 446 -1.51 8.44 -23.05
C SER A 446 -2.83 8.42 -23.80
N VAL A 447 -3.75 9.29 -23.36
CA VAL A 447 -5.02 9.56 -24.04
C VAL A 447 -4.95 10.80 -24.96
N PHE A 448 -3.80 11.46 -25.02
CA PHE A 448 -3.61 12.70 -25.78
C PHE A 448 -3.10 12.40 -27.19
N ALA A 449 -3.61 13.14 -28.19
CA ALA A 449 -3.27 12.92 -29.60
C ALA A 449 -1.78 13.05 -29.92
N SER A 450 -1.02 13.86 -29.16
CA SER A 450 0.42 14.10 -29.36
C SER A 450 1.29 12.86 -29.25
N ASP A 451 0.87 11.90 -28.44
CA ASP A 451 1.62 10.71 -28.06
C ASP A 451 0.67 9.56 -27.69
N PHE A 452 -0.47 9.50 -28.39
CA PHE A 452 -1.56 8.57 -28.09
C PHE A 452 -1.05 7.14 -27.99
N GLY A 453 -1.39 6.47 -26.88
CA GLY A 453 -0.97 5.10 -26.64
C GLY A 453 0.45 4.93 -26.10
N LYS A 454 1.22 6.01 -25.90
CA LYS A 454 2.54 5.94 -25.24
C LYS A 454 2.38 5.54 -23.77
N VAL A 455 3.10 4.50 -23.35
CA VAL A 455 3.13 4.01 -21.96
C VAL A 455 4.00 4.90 -21.09
N GLY A 456 3.63 5.05 -19.82
CA GLY A 456 4.37 5.82 -18.80
C GLY A 456 3.96 7.29 -18.67
N THR A 457 3.09 7.81 -19.54
CA THR A 457 2.71 9.23 -19.59
C THR A 457 1.26 9.43 -20.01
N GLY A 458 0.74 10.65 -19.84
CA GLY A 458 -0.46 11.13 -20.50
C GLY A 458 -1.77 10.50 -20.05
N CYS A 459 -1.77 9.76 -18.94
CA CYS A 459 -2.99 9.24 -18.32
C CYS A 459 -3.72 10.29 -17.46
N GLY A 460 -3.06 11.37 -17.06
CA GLY A 460 -3.63 12.43 -16.23
C GLY A 460 -4.20 13.60 -17.04
N SER A 461 -5.38 14.09 -16.64
CA SER A 461 -6.00 15.30 -17.17
C SER A 461 -6.49 16.21 -16.04
N ASN A 462 -6.30 17.52 -16.20
CA ASN A 462 -6.90 18.54 -15.34
C ASN A 462 -8.42 18.57 -15.52
N SER A 463 -9.12 19.32 -14.66
CA SER A 463 -10.58 19.46 -14.72
C SER A 463 -11.10 20.12 -16.01
N ASP A 464 -10.25 20.88 -16.71
CA ASP A 464 -10.53 21.48 -18.02
C ASP A 464 -10.20 20.55 -19.20
N GLY A 465 -9.74 19.32 -18.92
CA GLY A 465 -9.33 18.33 -19.93
C GLY A 465 -7.93 18.54 -20.50
N SER A 466 -7.19 19.56 -20.06
CA SER A 466 -5.78 19.73 -20.43
C SER A 466 -4.91 18.63 -19.80
N ARG A 467 -3.79 18.31 -20.44
CA ARG A 467 -2.80 17.36 -19.90
C ARG A 467 -2.27 17.84 -18.55
N SER A 468 -2.22 16.93 -17.59
CA SER A 468 -1.66 17.18 -16.27
C SER A 468 -0.37 16.39 -16.02
N GLY A 469 0.40 16.86 -15.04
CA GLY A 469 1.47 16.10 -14.40
C GLY A 469 0.96 15.24 -13.24
N GLN A 470 1.88 14.81 -12.37
CA GLN A 470 1.55 14.00 -11.18
C GLN A 470 0.78 14.73 -10.08
N ALA A 471 0.82 16.07 -10.06
CA ALA A 471 0.08 16.89 -9.11
C ALA A 471 -1.33 17.16 -9.66
N LEU A 472 -2.33 16.53 -9.07
CA LEU A 472 -3.72 16.53 -9.55
C LEU A 472 -4.63 17.26 -8.57
N GLY A 473 -5.39 18.23 -9.08
CA GLY A 473 -6.36 18.99 -8.31
C GLY A 473 -7.76 18.38 -8.27
N VAL A 474 -8.70 19.12 -7.66
CA VAL A 474 -10.12 18.74 -7.65
C VAL A 474 -10.66 18.71 -9.08
N GLY A 475 -11.39 17.64 -9.42
CA GLY A 475 -11.98 17.45 -10.75
C GLY A 475 -11.02 16.92 -11.81
N ALA A 476 -9.73 16.77 -11.49
CA ALA A 476 -8.78 16.07 -12.34
C ALA A 476 -9.13 14.57 -12.45
N THR A 477 -8.68 13.93 -13.52
CA THR A 477 -8.93 12.51 -13.82
C THR A 477 -7.63 11.81 -14.18
N VAL A 478 -7.47 10.56 -13.73
CA VAL A 478 -6.45 9.63 -14.23
C VAL A 478 -7.16 8.47 -14.92
N ILE A 479 -6.74 8.16 -16.15
CA ILE A 479 -7.24 7.01 -16.92
C ILE A 479 -6.11 5.99 -17.02
N LEU A 480 -6.19 4.93 -16.21
CA LEU A 480 -5.33 3.77 -16.36
C LEU A 480 -6.01 2.73 -17.26
N GLN A 481 -5.20 2.00 -18.03
CA GLN A 481 -5.65 0.94 -18.93
C GLN A 481 -5.15 -0.40 -18.40
N ALA A 482 -5.92 -1.48 -18.55
CA ALA A 482 -5.44 -2.81 -18.17
C ALA A 482 -4.13 -3.12 -18.91
N TYR A 483 -3.15 -3.69 -18.21
CA TYR A 483 -1.87 -4.04 -18.80
C TYR A 483 -2.01 -5.31 -19.65
N ASP A 484 -2.32 -5.10 -20.94
CA ASP A 484 -2.26 -6.11 -21.98
C ASP A 484 -1.86 -5.44 -23.30
N LEU A 485 -0.64 -5.73 -23.75
CA LEU A 485 -0.06 -5.25 -25.01
C LEU A 485 0.24 -6.42 -25.96
N THR A 486 -0.29 -7.62 -25.69
CA THR A 486 -0.07 -8.81 -26.54
C THR A 486 -0.55 -8.62 -27.98
N SER A 487 -1.64 -7.85 -28.16
CA SER A 487 -2.21 -7.54 -29.47
C SER A 487 -1.59 -6.31 -30.15
N GLN A 488 -0.61 -5.66 -29.51
CA GLN A 488 0.02 -4.46 -30.06
C GLN A 488 0.77 -4.82 -31.35
N SER A 489 0.61 -4.00 -32.38
CA SER A 489 1.31 -4.18 -33.65
C SER A 489 2.83 -4.24 -33.43
N GLY A 490 3.47 -5.29 -33.97
CA GLY A 490 4.90 -5.52 -33.84
C GLY A 490 5.33 -6.16 -32.52
N ASN A 491 4.42 -6.38 -31.56
CA ASN A 491 4.74 -7.18 -30.38
C ASN A 491 4.78 -8.66 -30.75
N VAL A 492 5.84 -9.33 -30.29
CA VAL A 492 6.02 -10.79 -30.41
C VAL A 492 6.23 -11.45 -29.04
N ASP A 493 6.26 -10.66 -27.96
CA ASP A 493 6.37 -11.16 -26.60
C ASP A 493 4.96 -11.47 -26.06
N PRO A 494 4.60 -12.75 -25.89
CA PRO A 494 3.29 -13.13 -25.36
C PRO A 494 3.13 -12.79 -23.88
N PHE A 495 4.20 -12.37 -23.20
CA PHE A 495 4.20 -12.00 -21.78
C PHE A 495 4.16 -10.49 -21.55
N LEU A 496 3.98 -9.69 -22.60
CA LEU A 496 3.78 -8.24 -22.47
C LEU A 496 2.35 -7.89 -22.02
N GLN A 497 1.97 -8.44 -20.87
CA GLN A 497 0.69 -8.33 -20.20
C GLN A 497 0.88 -8.60 -18.71
N TYR A 498 -0.14 -8.27 -17.91
CA TYR A 498 -0.14 -8.61 -16.50
C TYR A 498 -0.17 -10.13 -16.32
N MET A 499 0.72 -10.66 -15.49
CA MET A 499 0.93 -12.10 -15.29
C MET A 499 -0.31 -12.82 -14.72
N ARG A 500 -1.23 -12.07 -14.09
CA ARG A 500 -2.51 -12.60 -13.57
C ARG A 500 -3.74 -12.18 -14.38
N SER A 501 -3.55 -11.60 -15.57
CA SER A 501 -4.67 -11.29 -16.45
C SER A 501 -5.32 -12.56 -17.00
N TYR A 502 -6.60 -12.46 -17.41
CA TYR A 502 -7.23 -13.46 -18.27
C TYR A 502 -7.35 -12.90 -19.69
N ASN A 503 -6.48 -13.35 -20.59
CA ASN A 503 -6.48 -12.95 -21.99
C ASN A 503 -6.79 -14.15 -22.88
N ALA A 504 -8.02 -14.26 -23.41
CA ALA A 504 -8.42 -15.37 -24.27
C ALA A 504 -7.58 -15.51 -25.57
N ALA A 505 -6.95 -14.42 -26.03
CA ALA A 505 -6.09 -14.39 -27.20
C ALA A 505 -4.62 -14.72 -26.89
N TRP A 506 -4.30 -15.26 -25.71
CA TRP A 506 -2.93 -15.56 -25.33
C TRP A 506 -2.23 -16.54 -26.27
N GLY A 507 -0.93 -16.34 -26.47
CA GLY A 507 -0.07 -17.15 -27.33
C GLY A 507 -0.06 -16.74 -28.81
N THR A 508 -0.47 -15.52 -29.18
CA THR A 508 -0.32 -15.02 -30.56
C THR A 508 1.16 -14.85 -30.94
N GLY A 509 1.80 -15.93 -31.41
CA GLY A 509 3.20 -15.93 -31.85
C GLY A 509 3.70 -17.35 -32.16
N THR A 510 4.53 -17.51 -33.19
CA THR A 510 5.16 -18.80 -33.47
C THR A 510 6.23 -19.11 -32.43
N GLY A 511 6.15 -20.25 -31.74
CA GLY A 511 7.17 -20.70 -30.79
C GLY A 511 6.98 -20.24 -29.34
N THR A 512 5.74 -19.92 -28.94
CA THR A 512 5.35 -19.64 -27.55
C THR A 512 5.89 -20.74 -26.62
N ARG A 513 6.80 -20.38 -25.71
CA ARG A 513 7.26 -21.28 -24.64
C ARG A 513 6.32 -21.12 -23.46
N ALA A 514 6.00 -22.24 -22.82
CA ALA A 514 5.28 -22.25 -21.56
C ALA A 514 6.09 -21.55 -20.45
N GLN A 515 5.43 -20.78 -19.58
CA GLN A 515 6.06 -20.25 -18.36
C GLN A 515 5.06 -20.36 -17.20
N SER A 516 5.42 -21.15 -16.18
CA SER A 516 4.61 -21.24 -14.95
C SER A 516 4.34 -19.83 -14.39
N GLY A 517 3.15 -19.65 -13.82
CA GLY A 517 2.72 -18.38 -13.22
C GLY A 517 1.93 -17.42 -14.12
N GLN A 518 1.65 -17.74 -15.39
CA GLN A 518 0.68 -16.99 -16.21
C GLN A 518 -0.75 -17.52 -15.98
N PHE A 519 -1.65 -16.70 -15.41
CA PHE A 519 -2.96 -17.16 -14.93
C PHE A 519 -3.83 -17.83 -16.02
N GLN A 520 -3.89 -17.28 -17.24
CA GLN A 520 -4.68 -17.88 -18.31
C GLN A 520 -4.10 -19.20 -18.87
N GLU A 521 -2.79 -19.40 -18.73
CA GLU A 521 -2.11 -20.65 -19.11
C GLU A 521 -2.42 -21.74 -18.09
N PHE A 522 -2.26 -21.40 -16.81
CA PHE A 522 -2.71 -22.20 -15.68
C PHE A 522 -4.19 -22.60 -15.81
N SER A 523 -5.08 -21.63 -16.03
CA SER A 523 -6.53 -21.88 -16.10
C SER A 523 -6.90 -22.77 -17.30
N TRP A 524 -6.13 -22.73 -18.38
CA TRP A 524 -6.32 -23.65 -19.51
C TRP A 524 -5.70 -25.02 -19.25
N ALA A 525 -4.62 -25.11 -18.48
CA ALA A 525 -4.00 -26.37 -18.10
C ALA A 525 -4.87 -27.16 -17.09
N ASP A 526 -5.64 -26.48 -16.22
CA ASP A 526 -6.63 -27.09 -15.32
C ASP A 526 -7.93 -27.41 -16.06
N ARG A 527 -7.87 -28.40 -16.96
CA ARG A 527 -8.99 -28.84 -17.80
C ARG A 527 -10.24 -29.19 -17.00
N TYR A 528 -10.07 -29.71 -15.79
CA TYR A 528 -11.17 -30.17 -14.96
C TYR A 528 -11.69 -29.10 -13.99
N ASP A 529 -11.18 -27.86 -14.07
CA ASP A 529 -11.60 -26.70 -13.28
C ASP A 529 -11.67 -27.00 -11.78
N ASN A 530 -10.69 -27.74 -11.27
CA ASN A 530 -10.64 -28.16 -9.86
C ASN A 530 -9.73 -27.26 -9.00
N GLY A 531 -9.16 -26.21 -9.60
CA GLY A 531 -8.30 -25.22 -8.98
C GLY A 531 -6.83 -25.66 -8.87
N THR A 532 -6.47 -26.80 -9.46
CA THR A 532 -5.12 -27.39 -9.47
C THR A 532 -4.89 -28.12 -10.79
N VAL A 533 -3.71 -27.96 -11.39
CA VAL A 533 -3.32 -28.78 -12.54
C VAL A 533 -2.76 -30.10 -12.03
N THR A 534 -3.53 -31.16 -12.18
CA THR A 534 -3.19 -32.48 -11.61
C THR A 534 -2.61 -33.42 -12.66
N ILE A 535 -2.13 -34.58 -12.20
CA ILE A 535 -1.75 -35.69 -13.09
C ILE A 535 -2.92 -36.13 -14.00
N ARG A 536 -4.18 -35.87 -13.62
CA ARG A 536 -5.35 -36.18 -14.44
C ARG A 536 -5.42 -35.27 -15.66
N ASP A 537 -5.15 -33.98 -15.49
CA ASP A 537 -5.08 -33.00 -16.57
C ASP A 537 -3.94 -33.35 -17.53
N LEU A 538 -2.76 -33.64 -16.98
CA LEU A 538 -1.60 -34.09 -17.75
C LEU A 538 -1.87 -35.39 -18.52
N ALA A 539 -2.55 -36.36 -17.91
CA ALA A 539 -2.93 -37.61 -18.58
C ALA A 539 -3.94 -37.36 -19.73
N SER A 540 -4.86 -36.41 -19.58
CA SER A 540 -5.82 -36.04 -20.62
C SER A 540 -5.10 -35.49 -21.85
N VAL A 541 -4.24 -34.47 -21.68
CA VAL A 541 -3.48 -33.91 -22.81
C VAL A 541 -2.49 -34.92 -23.41
N ALA A 542 -1.88 -35.79 -22.58
CA ALA A 542 -0.96 -36.82 -23.05
C ALA A 542 -1.66 -37.87 -23.92
N SER A 543 -2.90 -38.24 -23.60
CA SER A 543 -3.70 -39.15 -24.44
C SER A 543 -4.01 -38.56 -25.83
N CYS A 544 -3.96 -37.24 -25.92
CA CYS A 544 -4.24 -36.46 -27.10
C CYS A 544 -3.01 -36.11 -27.93
N TYR A 545 -1.81 -36.36 -27.41
CA TYR A 545 -0.56 -36.08 -28.11
C TYR A 545 -0.47 -36.78 -29.46
N GLY A 546 -0.14 -36.02 -30.51
CA GLY A 546 -0.02 -36.50 -31.90
C GLY A 546 -1.35 -36.78 -32.60
N LYS A 547 -2.50 -36.57 -31.94
CA LYS A 547 -3.83 -36.72 -32.57
C LYS A 547 -4.13 -35.55 -33.49
N THR A 548 -4.87 -35.82 -34.56
CA THR A 548 -5.31 -34.84 -35.58
C THR A 548 -6.82 -34.63 -35.58
N ASP A 549 -7.55 -35.40 -34.78
CA ASP A 549 -9.00 -35.33 -34.58
C ASP A 549 -9.38 -35.95 -33.22
N SER A 550 -10.68 -36.05 -32.94
CA SER A 550 -11.20 -36.62 -31.69
C SER A 550 -11.00 -38.14 -31.53
N THR A 551 -10.47 -38.84 -32.53
CA THR A 551 -10.34 -40.30 -32.52
C THR A 551 -9.23 -40.73 -31.55
N GLY A 552 -9.65 -41.25 -30.39
CA GLY A 552 -8.75 -41.60 -29.30
C GLY A 552 -8.27 -40.39 -28.48
N CYS A 553 -8.96 -39.25 -28.60
CA CYS A 553 -8.78 -38.07 -27.76
C CYS A 553 -10.12 -37.34 -27.61
N LEU A 554 -10.84 -37.61 -26.52
CA LEU A 554 -12.16 -37.03 -26.27
C LEU A 554 -12.10 -35.51 -26.10
N ASP A 555 -11.01 -35.01 -25.52
CA ASP A 555 -10.78 -33.59 -25.25
C ASP A 555 -10.04 -32.88 -26.41
N TYR A 556 -10.05 -33.43 -27.64
CA TYR A 556 -9.26 -32.88 -28.77
C TYR A 556 -9.54 -31.41 -29.03
N SER A 557 -10.83 -31.04 -29.11
CA SER A 557 -11.23 -29.66 -29.37
C SER A 557 -10.86 -28.69 -28.26
N TYR A 558 -10.68 -29.19 -27.02
CA TYR A 558 -10.22 -28.38 -25.90
C TYR A 558 -8.70 -28.19 -25.95
N TRP A 559 -7.98 -29.29 -26.17
CA TRP A 559 -6.53 -29.28 -26.11
C TRP A 559 -5.90 -28.62 -27.33
N LEU A 560 -6.43 -28.84 -28.55
CA LEU A 560 -5.87 -28.22 -29.74
C LEU A 560 -5.97 -26.70 -29.65
N ARG A 561 -4.83 -26.05 -29.38
CA ARG A 561 -4.77 -24.61 -29.17
C ARG A 561 -3.98 -23.96 -30.29
N PRO A 562 -4.66 -23.33 -31.28
CA PRO A 562 -4.00 -22.80 -32.48
C PRO A 562 -2.83 -21.86 -32.20
N ALA A 563 -2.89 -21.11 -31.10
CA ALA A 563 -1.87 -20.18 -30.65
C ALA A 563 -0.47 -20.82 -30.47
N PHE A 564 -0.36 -22.12 -30.19
CA PHE A 564 0.96 -22.75 -30.01
C PHE A 564 1.59 -23.24 -31.31
N HIS A 565 0.86 -23.19 -32.42
CA HIS A 565 1.29 -23.77 -33.68
C HIS A 565 1.64 -22.67 -34.69
N PRO A 566 2.72 -22.84 -35.46
CA PRO A 566 3.00 -21.95 -36.58
C PRO A 566 2.01 -22.23 -37.73
N GLY A 567 0.84 -21.58 -37.69
CA GLY A 567 -0.20 -21.68 -38.73
C GLY A 567 -1.44 -22.46 -38.29
N THR A 568 -2.19 -23.02 -39.26
CA THR A 568 -3.38 -23.84 -38.95
C THR A 568 -2.93 -25.15 -38.29
N PRO A 569 -3.32 -25.40 -37.02
CA PRO A 569 -2.81 -26.54 -36.27
C PRO A 569 -3.27 -27.86 -36.90
N THR A 570 -2.35 -28.81 -37.10
CA THR A 570 -2.66 -30.12 -37.69
C THR A 570 -2.67 -31.25 -36.66
N ALA A 571 -1.99 -31.10 -35.51
CA ALA A 571 -1.96 -32.08 -34.44
C ALA A 571 -1.63 -31.44 -33.08
N ILE A 572 -2.06 -32.08 -31.98
CA ILE A 572 -1.66 -31.68 -30.62
C ILE A 572 -0.19 -32.07 -30.39
N GLY A 573 0.60 -31.14 -29.88
CA GLY A 573 2.04 -31.29 -29.69
C GLY A 573 2.55 -30.52 -28.48
N SER A 574 2.83 -29.23 -28.64
CA SER A 574 3.41 -28.35 -27.61
C SER A 574 2.53 -28.18 -26.36
N GLU A 575 1.22 -28.43 -26.49
CA GLU A 575 0.25 -28.42 -25.40
C GLU A 575 0.70 -29.26 -24.20
N ILE A 576 1.28 -30.45 -24.43
CA ILE A 576 1.70 -31.34 -23.34
C ILE A 576 2.81 -30.70 -22.49
N THR A 577 3.71 -29.97 -23.12
CA THR A 577 4.80 -29.27 -22.43
C THR A 577 4.26 -28.14 -21.57
N ILE A 578 3.23 -27.44 -22.04
CA ILE A 578 2.55 -26.38 -21.29
C ILE A 578 1.84 -26.97 -20.07
N VAL A 579 0.98 -27.97 -20.25
CA VAL A 579 0.28 -28.57 -19.10
C VAL A 579 1.29 -29.17 -18.10
N SER A 580 2.38 -29.77 -18.59
CA SER A 580 3.43 -30.30 -17.73
C SER A 580 4.19 -29.23 -16.94
N SER A 581 4.37 -28.01 -17.45
CA SER A 581 5.03 -26.94 -16.70
C SER A 581 4.15 -26.32 -15.62
N HIS A 582 2.84 -26.59 -15.67
CA HIS A 582 1.89 -26.17 -14.65
C HIS A 582 1.52 -27.30 -13.69
N LEU A 583 2.07 -28.51 -13.83
CA LEU A 583 1.74 -29.62 -12.93
C LEU A 583 1.96 -29.21 -11.47
N ASP A 584 0.93 -29.41 -10.64
CA ASP A 584 0.85 -29.03 -9.23
C ASP A 584 0.69 -27.52 -8.94
N ASP A 585 0.59 -26.66 -9.97
CA ASP A 585 0.17 -25.26 -9.78
C ASP A 585 -1.27 -25.22 -9.21
N THR A 586 -1.60 -24.18 -8.45
CA THR A 586 -2.92 -23.95 -7.85
C THR A 586 -3.39 -22.50 -8.00
N TRP A 587 -4.72 -22.24 -7.95
CA TRP A 587 -5.29 -20.88 -8.10
C TRP A 587 -4.73 -19.84 -7.11
N VAL A 588 -4.42 -20.28 -5.90
CA VAL A 588 -3.95 -19.40 -4.81
C VAL A 588 -2.50 -19.72 -4.44
N TYR A 589 -1.74 -20.34 -5.36
CA TYR A 589 -0.35 -20.71 -5.11
C TYR A 589 0.41 -19.52 -4.50
N PRO A 590 1.02 -19.72 -3.30
CA PRO A 590 1.37 -21.00 -2.70
C PRO A 590 0.41 -21.54 -1.62
N PHE A 591 -0.86 -21.15 -1.58
CA PHE A 591 -1.85 -21.70 -0.65
C PHE A 591 -2.56 -22.95 -1.19
N SER A 592 -2.96 -23.84 -0.29
CA SER A 592 -3.83 -24.98 -0.58
C SER A 592 -5.29 -24.58 -0.38
N TRP A 593 -6.18 -25.08 -1.25
CA TRP A 593 -7.63 -25.00 -1.10
C TRP A 593 -8.18 -25.90 0.01
N SER A 594 -7.42 -26.93 0.42
CA SER A 594 -7.89 -27.97 1.34
C SER A 594 -6.75 -28.70 2.06
N GLY A 595 -5.90 -28.00 2.82
CA GLY A 595 -4.82 -28.61 3.59
C GLY A 595 -3.78 -29.41 2.78
N VAL A 596 -2.64 -29.70 3.43
CA VAL A 596 -1.47 -30.52 3.03
C VAL A 596 -0.87 -30.39 1.61
N GLN A 597 -1.45 -29.60 0.70
CA GLN A 597 -1.00 -29.47 -0.70
C GLN A 597 0.00 -28.33 -0.93
N SER A 598 0.43 -27.61 0.11
CA SER A 598 1.52 -26.65 -0.04
C SER A 598 2.60 -26.84 1.01
N ASN A 599 3.85 -26.73 0.58
CA ASN A 599 5.04 -26.80 1.42
C ASN A 599 5.34 -25.47 2.14
N GLN A 600 4.39 -24.51 2.13
CA GLN A 600 4.60 -23.17 2.69
C GLN A 600 4.01 -23.00 4.10
N PRO A 601 4.65 -22.22 4.99
CA PRO A 601 4.10 -21.91 6.31
C PRO A 601 2.92 -20.94 6.21
N GLY A 602 1.78 -21.26 6.83
CA GLY A 602 0.58 -20.41 6.84
C GLY A 602 -0.59 -21.12 6.17
N GLN A 603 -1.64 -21.34 6.96
CA GLN A 603 -2.71 -22.32 6.76
C GLN A 603 -3.61 -22.02 5.55
N THR A 604 -4.37 -23.03 5.12
CA THR A 604 -5.46 -22.96 4.12
C THR A 604 -6.22 -21.64 4.21
N LEU A 605 -6.36 -20.90 3.09
CA LEU A 605 -7.21 -19.72 3.09
C LEU A 605 -8.69 -20.14 3.07
N GLU A 606 -9.48 -19.66 4.02
CA GLU A 606 -10.91 -19.96 4.10
C GLU A 606 -11.77 -18.87 3.43
N ASN A 607 -13.00 -19.24 3.02
CA ASN A 607 -14.01 -18.31 2.45
C ASN A 607 -13.62 -17.63 1.13
N ILE A 608 -12.74 -18.24 0.34
CA ILE A 608 -12.45 -17.79 -1.03
C ILE A 608 -13.49 -18.41 -1.97
N VAL A 609 -14.11 -17.57 -2.81
CA VAL A 609 -14.87 -18.01 -3.97
C VAL A 609 -13.97 -17.85 -5.19
N PRO A 610 -13.55 -18.94 -5.83
CA PRO A 610 -12.74 -18.82 -7.01
C PRO A 610 -13.51 -18.24 -8.19
N PHE A 611 -12.79 -17.48 -9.01
CA PHE A 611 -13.29 -17.00 -10.28
C PHE A 611 -13.08 -18.08 -11.34
N THR A 612 -14.19 -18.57 -11.92
CA THR A 612 -14.16 -19.40 -13.12
C THR A 612 -14.42 -18.48 -14.32
N PRO A 613 -13.42 -18.27 -15.20
CA PRO A 613 -13.52 -17.35 -16.35
C PRO A 613 -14.63 -17.65 -17.35
#